data_AF-A0AAE9WID0-F1
#
_entry.id   AF-A0AAE9WID0-F1
#
_cell.length_a   1.000
_cell.length_b   1.000
_cell.length_c   1.000
_cell.angle_alpha   90.00
_cell.angle_beta   90.00
_cell.angle_gamma   90.00
#
_symmetry.space_group_name_H-M   'P 1'
#
loop_
_entity.id
_entity.type
_entity.pdbx_description
1 polymer ?
#
loop_
_entity_poly.entity_id
_entity_poly.type
_entity_poly.pdbx_seq_one_letter_code
_entity_poly.pdbx_strand_id
1 'polypeptide(L)'
;MIGNRPQGLRAAASQKKQQIEKQRQEAAANGSGSSELGNGDVNKAEGDEDETMLVYTEDDNMDQLWGLYETSREKLESGDIEGSINLVFGTIHEADRILRNTEDYSSLPKDFHAAYSMALLAVSELYEPAKGRLKETNDEESFIDAAIERAQLGLEASGDQSRLYLAFGRAYLEKVRMTLWKQDDQQNPSDQSVIVQIVNPYIELALQYLRPLLSVEPFDDLTPDSLRPLYVLSSYMFQFGSQFPENSLLDVHSVIIGLWEKCSAFPDSPLPVRLATKEAVLASHTSFAEYYIDLMDSNEENAERWAVKASEWLSRSVDAWNEIYALDDSAERLLKLADIKMDLAQITEQESSQDEYLQAAYTALEDAQKAGVQLSPDYLEFLEAYSSA
;
A
#
# COMPACT_ATOMS: atom_id res chain seq x y z
N MET A 1 -24.10 16.59 -26.29
CA MET A 1 -25.13 15.60 -25.90
C MET A 1 -24.59 14.84 -24.71
N ILE A 2 -25.26 14.98 -23.56
CA ILE A 2 -24.80 14.49 -22.26
C ILE A 2 -25.12 13.00 -22.19
N GLY A 3 -24.10 12.14 -22.22
CA GLY A 3 -24.21 10.69 -22.10
C GLY A 3 -24.32 10.29 -20.63
N ASN A 4 -25.42 9.61 -20.29
CA ASN A 4 -25.72 9.13 -18.95
C ASN A 4 -24.75 8.02 -18.51
N ARG A 5 -24.21 8.17 -17.30
CA ARG A 5 -23.37 7.19 -16.59
C ARG A 5 -24.18 5.93 -16.23
N PRO A 6 -23.58 4.72 -16.23
CA PRO A 6 -24.29 3.47 -15.91
C PRO A 6 -24.72 3.42 -14.44
N GLN A 7 -26.03 3.22 -14.22
CA GLN A 7 -26.72 3.36 -12.92
C GLN A 7 -26.76 2.06 -12.09
N GLY A 8 -26.13 0.96 -12.54
CA GLY A 8 -26.34 -0.38 -11.96
C GLY A 8 -25.87 -0.56 -10.52
N LEU A 9 -24.71 0.00 -10.15
CA LEU A 9 -24.13 -0.15 -8.80
C LEU A 9 -24.69 0.89 -7.80
N ARG A 10 -24.96 2.12 -8.27
CA ARG A 10 -25.57 3.19 -7.45
C ARG A 10 -27.06 2.97 -7.18
N ALA A 11 -27.80 2.33 -8.09
CA ALA A 11 -29.23 2.08 -7.89
C ALA A 11 -29.49 1.12 -6.73
N ALA A 12 -28.66 0.09 -6.55
CA ALA A 12 -28.77 -0.83 -5.42
C ALA A 12 -28.49 -0.13 -4.08
N ALA A 13 -27.46 0.73 -4.01
CA ALA A 13 -27.13 1.48 -2.79
C ALA A 13 -28.14 2.61 -2.47
N SER A 14 -28.63 3.32 -3.48
CA SER A 14 -29.60 4.43 -3.32
C SER A 14 -31.00 3.93 -2.97
N GLN A 15 -31.46 2.84 -3.59
CA GLN A 15 -32.72 2.19 -3.21
C GLN A 15 -32.65 1.64 -1.78
N LYS A 16 -31.50 1.09 -1.36
CA LYS A 16 -31.30 0.57 0.00
C LYS A 16 -31.26 1.69 1.04
N LYS A 17 -30.66 2.86 0.74
CA LYS A 17 -30.70 4.04 1.62
C LYS A 17 -32.13 4.58 1.82
N GLN A 18 -32.93 4.62 0.75
CA GLN A 18 -34.35 5.00 0.84
C GLN A 18 -35.21 3.96 1.58
N GLN A 19 -34.88 2.67 1.47
CA GLN A 19 -35.58 1.59 2.16
C GLN A 19 -35.27 1.57 3.67
N ILE A 20 -34.02 1.86 4.05
CA ILE A 20 -33.58 2.03 5.44
C ILE A 20 -34.25 3.26 6.09
N GLU A 21 -34.36 4.38 5.37
CA GLU A 21 -35.05 5.58 5.86
C GLU A 21 -36.56 5.33 6.09
N LYS A 22 -37.20 4.56 5.20
CA LYS A 22 -38.61 4.16 5.32
C LYS A 22 -38.86 3.20 6.47
N GLN A 23 -38.01 2.18 6.63
CA GLN A 23 -38.10 1.23 7.75
C GLN A 23 -37.85 1.92 9.10
N ARG A 24 -36.97 2.93 9.14
CA ARG A 24 -36.73 3.74 10.35
C ARG A 24 -37.91 4.64 10.73
N GLN A 25 -38.66 5.14 9.74
CA GLN A 25 -39.90 5.90 9.97
C GLN A 25 -41.09 5.01 10.34
N GLU A 26 -41.17 3.79 9.80
CA GLU A 26 -42.24 2.83 10.11
C GLU A 26 -42.05 2.17 11.50
N ALA A 27 -40.80 1.90 11.91
CA ALA A 27 -40.47 1.36 13.24
C ALA A 27 -40.65 2.40 14.37
N ALA A 28 -40.55 3.69 14.07
CA ALA A 28 -40.85 4.77 15.02
C ALA A 28 -42.37 5.00 15.21
N ALA A 29 -43.20 4.52 14.30
CA ALA A 29 -44.63 4.80 14.28
C ALA A 29 -45.51 3.70 14.92
N ASN A 30 -45.05 2.44 14.98
CA ASN A 30 -45.87 1.33 15.46
C ASN A 30 -45.21 0.56 16.60
N GLY A 31 -45.34 1.08 17.81
CA GLY A 31 -45.23 0.28 19.02
C GLY A 31 -46.46 -0.59 19.22
N SER A 32 -46.23 -1.81 19.74
CA SER A 32 -47.17 -2.77 20.34
C SER A 32 -47.87 -3.82 19.45
N GLY A 33 -47.70 -5.09 19.83
CA GLY A 33 -48.77 -6.11 19.75
C GLY A 33 -48.54 -7.34 18.86
N SER A 34 -48.07 -8.43 19.48
CA SER A 34 -48.39 -9.87 19.26
C SER A 34 -49.26 -10.31 18.06
N SER A 35 -48.85 -11.38 17.34
CA SER A 35 -49.40 -12.76 17.44
C SER A 35 -49.16 -13.63 16.20
N GLU A 36 -48.73 -14.88 16.45
CA GLU A 36 -49.15 -16.18 15.86
C GLU A 36 -49.24 -16.47 14.34
N LEU A 37 -48.48 -17.51 13.98
CA LEU A 37 -48.84 -18.72 13.19
C LEU A 37 -49.37 -18.59 11.74
N GLY A 38 -48.66 -19.26 10.82
CA GLY A 38 -49.19 -19.65 9.51
C GLY A 38 -48.27 -20.61 8.75
N ASN A 39 -48.58 -21.92 8.81
CA ASN A 39 -48.03 -22.98 7.96
C ASN A 39 -48.35 -22.75 6.47
N GLY A 40 -47.41 -23.12 5.60
CA GLY A 40 -47.63 -23.24 4.14
C GLY A 40 -46.48 -23.99 3.47
N ASP A 41 -46.79 -25.21 3.02
CA ASP A 41 -45.88 -26.24 2.51
C ASP A 41 -45.80 -26.22 0.96
N VAL A 42 -44.71 -26.81 0.44
CA VAL A 42 -44.44 -27.34 -0.92
C VAL A 42 -44.27 -26.37 -2.11
N ASN A 43 -43.04 -26.25 -2.62
CA ASN A 43 -42.67 -26.81 -3.94
C ASN A 43 -41.15 -26.86 -4.17
N LYS A 44 -40.66 -28.10 -4.29
CA LYS A 44 -39.34 -28.48 -4.81
C LYS A 44 -39.20 -28.12 -6.29
N ALA A 45 -38.08 -27.52 -6.66
CA ALA A 45 -37.51 -27.64 -7.99
C ALA A 45 -35.99 -27.82 -7.83
N GLU A 46 -35.51 -28.92 -8.40
CA GLU A 46 -34.17 -29.47 -8.32
C GLU A 46 -33.14 -28.60 -9.05
N GLY A 47 -31.94 -28.52 -8.48
CA GLY A 47 -30.75 -27.89 -9.01
C GLY A 47 -29.59 -28.15 -8.06
N ASP A 48 -29.17 -29.41 -7.96
CA ASP A 48 -27.95 -29.83 -7.25
C ASP A 48 -26.73 -29.22 -7.96
N GLU A 49 -26.23 -28.11 -7.41
CA GLU A 49 -24.80 -27.81 -7.45
C GLU A 49 -24.24 -28.28 -6.10
N ASP A 50 -23.45 -29.36 -6.15
CA ASP A 50 -22.72 -29.94 -5.01
C ASP A 50 -21.64 -28.95 -4.53
N GLU A 51 -22.04 -27.86 -3.87
CA GLU A 51 -21.18 -27.11 -2.97
C GLU A 51 -21.03 -27.94 -1.69
N THR A 52 -19.84 -28.50 -1.48
CA THR A 52 -19.56 -29.33 -0.30
C THR A 52 -19.61 -28.44 0.94
N MET A 53 -20.73 -28.50 1.66
CA MET A 53 -21.01 -27.66 2.82
C MET A 53 -20.22 -28.14 4.04
N LEU A 54 -19.27 -27.32 4.48
CA LEU A 54 -18.72 -27.40 5.83
C LEU A 54 -19.57 -26.48 6.73
N VAL A 55 -20.12 -27.04 7.81
CA VAL A 55 -20.94 -26.32 8.79
C VAL A 55 -20.01 -25.62 9.77
N TYR A 56 -20.14 -24.30 9.92
CA TYR A 56 -19.22 -23.47 10.71
C TYR A 56 -19.96 -22.50 11.62
N THR A 57 -19.30 -22.07 12.70
CA THR A 57 -19.73 -20.92 13.52
C THR A 57 -19.37 -19.60 12.84
N GLU A 58 -20.02 -18.50 13.22
CA GLU A 58 -19.75 -17.17 12.63
C GLU A 58 -18.28 -16.73 12.78
N ASP A 59 -17.64 -17.09 13.90
CA ASP A 59 -16.21 -16.79 14.15
C ASP A 59 -15.29 -17.64 13.27
N ASP A 60 -15.59 -18.93 13.08
CA ASP A 60 -14.81 -19.82 12.18
C ASP A 60 -14.87 -19.33 10.71
N ASN A 61 -15.95 -18.65 10.31
CA ASN A 61 -16.08 -18.09 8.97
C ASN A 61 -15.17 -16.86 8.76
N MET A 62 -14.83 -16.11 9.82
CA MET A 62 -13.96 -14.94 9.70
C MET A 62 -12.50 -15.31 9.45
N ASP A 63 -12.00 -16.29 10.21
CA ASP A 63 -10.63 -16.80 10.03
C ASP A 63 -10.48 -17.46 8.66
N GLN A 64 -11.51 -18.13 8.16
CA GLN A 64 -11.53 -18.69 6.80
C GLN A 64 -11.54 -17.60 5.72
N LEU A 65 -12.28 -16.51 5.93
CA LEU A 65 -12.33 -15.40 4.98
C LEU A 65 -10.94 -14.75 4.83
N TRP A 66 -10.24 -14.53 5.95
CA TRP A 66 -8.85 -14.06 5.93
C TRP A 66 -7.91 -15.09 5.32
N GLY A 67 -8.03 -16.37 5.69
CA GLY A 67 -7.21 -17.44 5.12
C GLY A 67 -7.33 -17.55 3.60
N LEU A 68 -8.53 -17.34 3.03
CA LEU A 68 -8.72 -17.26 1.57
C LEU A 68 -7.96 -16.08 0.96
N TYR A 69 -8.03 -14.90 1.59
CA TYR A 69 -7.31 -13.72 1.16
C TYR A 69 -5.79 -13.92 1.25
N GLU A 70 -5.28 -14.41 2.38
CA GLU A 70 -3.87 -14.69 2.61
C GLU A 70 -3.34 -15.69 1.59
N THR A 71 -4.05 -16.80 1.36
CA THR A 71 -3.68 -17.80 0.34
C THR A 71 -3.64 -17.15 -1.05
N SER A 72 -4.51 -16.18 -1.34
CA SER A 72 -4.45 -15.44 -2.61
C SER A 72 -3.13 -14.67 -2.76
N ARG A 73 -2.62 -14.08 -1.68
CA ARG A 73 -1.32 -13.37 -1.67
C ARG A 73 -0.16 -14.34 -1.83
N GLU A 74 -0.19 -15.49 -1.17
CA GLU A 74 0.81 -16.56 -1.37
C GLU A 74 0.88 -17.02 -2.83
N LYS A 75 -0.30 -17.18 -3.47
CA LYS A 75 -0.38 -17.53 -4.89
C LYS A 75 0.24 -16.44 -5.76
N LEU A 76 -0.06 -15.18 -5.47
CA LEU A 76 0.53 -14.05 -6.19
C LEU A 76 2.05 -14.03 -6.04
N GLU A 77 2.58 -14.19 -4.83
CA GLU A 77 4.03 -14.24 -4.56
C GLU A 77 4.72 -15.39 -5.31
N SER A 78 4.07 -16.56 -5.40
CA SER A 78 4.60 -17.70 -6.15
C SER A 78 4.49 -17.58 -7.68
N GLY A 79 3.87 -16.50 -8.20
CA GLY A 79 3.65 -16.28 -9.62
C GLY A 79 2.42 -16.98 -10.21
N ASP A 80 1.59 -17.64 -9.39
CA ASP A 80 0.31 -18.25 -9.78
C ASP A 80 -0.80 -17.19 -9.81
N ILE A 81 -0.74 -16.31 -10.79
CA ILE A 81 -1.68 -15.17 -10.93
C ILE A 81 -3.14 -15.64 -11.04
N GLU A 82 -3.40 -16.67 -11.84
CA GLU A 82 -4.76 -17.21 -12.01
C GLU A 82 -5.29 -17.84 -10.71
N GLY A 83 -4.43 -18.56 -9.97
CA GLY A 83 -4.75 -19.07 -8.63
C GLY A 83 -5.10 -17.95 -7.65
N SER A 84 -4.31 -16.87 -7.65
CA SER A 84 -4.60 -15.67 -6.84
C SER A 84 -5.96 -15.06 -7.20
N ILE A 85 -6.25 -14.84 -8.49
CA ILE A 85 -7.52 -14.27 -8.95
C ILE A 85 -8.72 -15.13 -8.52
N ASN A 86 -8.60 -16.46 -8.65
CA ASN A 86 -9.65 -17.39 -8.20
C ASN A 86 -9.96 -17.22 -6.71
N LEU A 87 -8.92 -17.13 -5.87
CA LEU A 87 -9.07 -16.98 -4.42
C LEU A 87 -9.59 -15.60 -4.02
N VAL A 88 -9.20 -14.53 -4.73
CA VAL A 88 -9.75 -13.19 -4.52
C VAL A 88 -11.26 -13.16 -4.79
N PHE A 89 -11.71 -13.71 -5.91
CA PHE A 89 -13.15 -13.81 -6.18
C PHE A 89 -13.87 -14.75 -5.20
N GLY A 90 -13.22 -15.85 -4.80
CA GLY A 90 -13.72 -16.73 -3.73
C GLY A 90 -13.94 -15.98 -2.42
N THR A 91 -12.99 -15.14 -2.03
CA THR A 91 -13.08 -14.29 -0.83
C THR A 91 -14.27 -13.32 -0.93
N ILE A 92 -14.45 -12.67 -2.09
CA ILE A 92 -15.58 -11.75 -2.32
C ILE A 92 -16.93 -12.49 -2.24
N HIS A 93 -17.04 -13.65 -2.88
CA HIS A 93 -18.27 -14.45 -2.87
C HIS A 93 -18.59 -14.98 -1.47
N GLU A 94 -17.57 -15.37 -0.71
CA GLU A 94 -17.73 -15.82 0.66
C GLU A 94 -18.15 -14.68 1.58
N ALA A 95 -17.53 -13.49 1.44
CA ALA A 95 -17.97 -12.30 2.16
C ALA A 95 -19.43 -11.93 1.84
N ASP A 96 -19.84 -12.06 0.58
CA ASP A 96 -21.23 -11.87 0.17
C ASP A 96 -22.17 -12.94 0.72
N ARG A 97 -21.72 -14.19 0.87
CA ARG A 97 -22.47 -15.28 1.51
C ARG A 97 -22.70 -14.99 2.98
N ILE A 98 -21.65 -14.60 3.71
CA ILE A 98 -21.71 -14.19 5.11
C ILE A 98 -22.71 -13.05 5.30
N LEU A 99 -22.63 -12.01 4.45
CA LEU A 99 -23.58 -10.89 4.50
C LEU A 99 -25.03 -11.34 4.34
N ARG A 100 -25.33 -12.25 3.39
CA ARG A 100 -26.70 -12.71 3.18
C ARG A 100 -27.23 -13.57 4.32
N ASN A 101 -26.35 -14.27 5.03
CA ASN A 101 -26.72 -15.22 6.07
C ASN A 101 -26.68 -14.63 7.49
N THR A 102 -26.12 -13.44 7.67
CA THR A 102 -26.09 -12.74 8.96
C THR A 102 -27.36 -11.92 9.12
N GLU A 103 -28.12 -12.16 10.20
CA GLU A 103 -29.41 -11.49 10.45
C GLU A 103 -29.24 -9.98 10.73
N ASP A 104 -28.20 -9.61 11.48
CA ASP A 104 -27.86 -8.23 11.79
C ASP A 104 -26.50 -7.86 11.19
N TYR A 105 -26.50 -7.16 10.06
CA TYR A 105 -25.27 -6.69 9.42
C TYR A 105 -24.36 -5.86 10.32
N SER A 106 -24.92 -5.18 11.34
CA SER A 106 -24.13 -4.36 12.25
C SER A 106 -23.37 -5.17 13.31
N SER A 107 -23.65 -6.48 13.43
CA SER A 107 -22.91 -7.39 14.31
C SER A 107 -21.59 -7.86 13.71
N LEU A 108 -21.41 -7.77 12.38
CA LEU A 108 -20.18 -8.19 11.73
C LEU A 108 -18.99 -7.34 12.20
N PRO A 109 -17.83 -7.96 12.53
CA PRO A 109 -16.69 -7.24 13.09
C PRO A 109 -15.96 -6.41 12.05
N LYS A 110 -15.14 -5.44 12.49
CA LYS A 110 -14.27 -4.65 11.61
C LYS A 110 -13.40 -5.50 10.67
N ASP A 111 -12.92 -6.63 11.17
CA ASP A 111 -12.08 -7.57 10.41
C ASP A 111 -12.80 -8.17 9.20
N PHE A 112 -14.12 -8.37 9.26
CA PHE A 112 -14.92 -8.78 8.10
C PHE A 112 -14.84 -7.73 6.98
N HIS A 113 -15.07 -6.47 7.35
CA HIS A 113 -15.05 -5.36 6.41
C HIS A 113 -13.65 -5.13 5.84
N ALA A 114 -12.62 -5.35 6.65
CA ALA A 114 -11.23 -5.27 6.23
C ALA A 114 -10.89 -6.36 5.20
N ALA A 115 -11.18 -7.64 5.48
CA ALA A 115 -10.94 -8.73 4.53
C ALA A 115 -11.64 -8.50 3.19
N TYR A 116 -12.92 -8.10 3.24
CA TYR A 116 -13.69 -7.82 2.04
C TYR A 116 -13.13 -6.60 1.28
N SER A 117 -12.78 -5.52 1.98
CA SER A 117 -12.14 -4.35 1.36
C SER A 117 -10.82 -4.72 0.67
N MET A 118 -9.98 -5.52 1.34
CA MET A 118 -8.69 -5.97 0.83
C MET A 118 -8.84 -6.87 -0.40
N ALA A 119 -9.84 -7.76 -0.43
CA ALA A 119 -10.14 -8.58 -1.58
C ALA A 119 -10.64 -7.74 -2.78
N LEU A 120 -11.51 -6.75 -2.56
CA LEU A 120 -11.94 -5.82 -3.60
C LEU A 120 -10.75 -5.03 -4.17
N LEU A 121 -9.86 -4.57 -3.30
CA LEU A 121 -8.64 -3.87 -3.71
C LEU A 121 -7.71 -4.79 -4.52
N ALA A 122 -7.58 -6.06 -4.15
CA ALA A 122 -6.80 -7.03 -4.92
C ALA A 122 -7.36 -7.26 -6.34
N VAL A 123 -8.67 -7.09 -6.57
CA VAL A 123 -9.22 -7.09 -7.93
C VAL A 123 -8.72 -5.90 -8.74
N SER A 124 -8.59 -4.72 -8.14
CA SER A 124 -7.98 -3.56 -8.84
C SER A 124 -6.50 -3.79 -9.16
N GLU A 125 -5.74 -4.39 -8.24
CA GLU A 125 -4.33 -4.72 -8.45
C GLU A 125 -4.14 -5.73 -9.59
N LEU A 126 -5.05 -6.71 -9.68
CA LEU A 126 -5.03 -7.77 -10.69
C LEU A 126 -6.03 -7.49 -11.83
N TYR A 127 -6.38 -6.23 -12.06
CA TYR A 127 -7.46 -5.87 -12.96
C TYR A 127 -7.22 -6.36 -14.39
N GLU A 128 -6.03 -6.13 -14.95
CA GLU A 128 -5.71 -6.55 -16.33
C GLU A 128 -5.92 -8.05 -16.57
N PRO A 129 -5.32 -8.97 -15.79
CA PRO A 129 -5.59 -10.39 -15.95
C PRO A 129 -7.03 -10.80 -15.54
N ALA A 130 -7.67 -10.10 -14.59
CA ALA A 130 -9.04 -10.42 -14.15
C ALA A 130 -10.15 -9.89 -15.08
N LYS A 131 -9.86 -8.92 -15.95
CA LYS A 131 -10.84 -8.19 -16.77
C LYS A 131 -11.74 -9.10 -17.61
N GLY A 132 -11.21 -10.22 -18.11
CA GLY A 132 -11.97 -11.19 -18.91
C GLY A 132 -13.10 -11.89 -18.15
N ARG A 133 -13.10 -11.84 -16.81
CA ARG A 133 -14.11 -12.42 -15.93
C ARG A 133 -15.14 -11.40 -15.44
N LEU A 134 -14.92 -10.12 -15.75
CA LEU A 134 -15.72 -9.01 -15.31
C LEU A 134 -16.66 -8.53 -16.41
N LYS A 135 -17.73 -7.83 -16.02
CA LYS A 135 -18.59 -7.13 -16.98
C LYS A 135 -17.82 -5.94 -17.57
N GLU A 136 -18.05 -5.62 -18.84
CA GLU A 136 -17.40 -4.50 -19.55
C GLU A 136 -17.59 -3.12 -18.91
N THR A 137 -18.55 -2.99 -17.98
CA THR A 137 -18.84 -1.73 -17.26
C THR A 137 -18.04 -1.56 -15.98
N ASN A 138 -17.31 -2.58 -15.55
CA ASN A 138 -16.41 -2.48 -14.41
C ASN A 138 -15.05 -1.98 -14.89
N ASP A 139 -14.45 -1.08 -14.11
CA ASP A 139 -13.10 -0.59 -14.32
C ASP A 139 -12.27 -0.71 -13.04
N GLU A 140 -10.95 -0.59 -13.15
CA GLU A 140 -10.02 -0.71 -12.04
C GLU A 140 -10.37 0.25 -10.88
N GLU A 141 -10.70 1.50 -11.21
CA GLU A 141 -11.04 2.52 -10.20
C GLU A 141 -12.31 2.15 -9.44
N SER A 142 -13.31 1.55 -10.09
CA SER A 142 -14.55 1.15 -9.44
C SER A 142 -14.33 0.12 -8.33
N PHE A 143 -13.31 -0.73 -8.44
CA PHE A 143 -12.92 -1.65 -7.37
C PHE A 143 -12.18 -0.97 -6.23
N ILE A 144 -11.34 0.03 -6.53
CA ILE A 144 -10.72 0.89 -5.49
C ILE A 144 -11.81 1.63 -4.70
N ASP A 145 -12.76 2.23 -5.40
CA ASP A 145 -13.88 2.95 -4.78
C ASP A 145 -14.75 1.99 -3.93
N ALA A 146 -15.03 0.78 -4.44
CA ALA A 146 -15.74 -0.24 -3.68
C ALA A 146 -14.98 -0.70 -2.43
N ALA A 147 -13.66 -0.86 -2.51
CA ALA A 147 -12.82 -1.21 -1.36
C ALA A 147 -12.90 -0.13 -0.27
N ILE A 148 -12.82 1.15 -0.67
CA ILE A 148 -12.97 2.28 0.26
C ILE A 148 -14.36 2.27 0.90
N GLU A 149 -15.43 2.17 0.10
CA GLU A 149 -16.80 2.14 0.61
C GLU A 149 -17.03 0.96 1.57
N ARG A 150 -16.46 -0.23 1.27
CA ARG A 150 -16.56 -1.41 2.14
C ARG A 150 -15.86 -1.19 3.49
N ALA A 151 -14.67 -0.60 3.48
CA ALA A 151 -13.95 -0.25 4.71
C ALA A 151 -14.72 0.82 5.52
N GLN A 152 -15.33 1.81 4.86
CA GLN A 152 -16.18 2.82 5.51
C GLN A 152 -17.36 2.21 6.27
N LEU A 153 -17.99 1.17 5.71
CA LEU A 153 -19.05 0.45 6.42
C LEU A 153 -18.56 -0.22 7.71
N GLY A 154 -17.27 -0.56 7.80
CA GLY A 154 -16.67 -1.17 8.99
C GLY A 154 -16.34 -0.18 10.11
N LEU A 155 -16.40 1.14 9.90
CA LEU A 155 -16.01 2.11 10.93
C LEU A 155 -16.85 2.02 12.20
N GLU A 156 -18.15 1.76 12.04
CA GLU A 156 -19.12 1.63 13.13
C GLU A 156 -19.20 0.20 13.69
N ALA A 157 -18.51 -0.76 13.07
CA ALA A 157 -18.50 -2.16 13.50
C ALA A 157 -17.70 -2.36 14.80
N SER A 158 -18.00 -3.43 15.52
CA SER A 158 -17.25 -3.82 16.72
C SER A 158 -15.92 -4.51 16.38
N GLY A 159 -15.00 -4.61 17.34
CA GLY A 159 -13.71 -5.29 17.16
C GLY A 159 -12.51 -4.36 16.94
N ASP A 160 -11.34 -5.00 16.85
CA ASP A 160 -10.04 -4.33 16.62
C ASP A 160 -10.03 -3.59 15.28
N GLN A 161 -9.31 -2.48 15.20
CA GLN A 161 -9.32 -1.59 14.04
C GLN A 161 -8.08 -1.71 13.16
N SER A 162 -7.08 -2.49 13.55
CA SER A 162 -5.76 -2.49 12.91
C SER A 162 -5.83 -2.93 11.45
N ARG A 163 -6.49 -4.05 11.18
CA ARG A 163 -6.72 -4.55 9.80
C ARG A 163 -7.57 -3.60 8.97
N LEU A 164 -8.60 -3.01 9.57
CA LEU A 164 -9.46 -2.04 8.88
C LEU A 164 -8.69 -0.77 8.50
N TYR A 165 -7.84 -0.28 9.40
CA TYR A 165 -7.00 0.90 9.17
C TYR A 165 -5.95 0.64 8.10
N LEU A 166 -5.34 -0.56 8.09
CA LEU A 166 -4.47 -0.98 7.01
C LEU A 166 -5.20 -1.03 5.66
N ALA A 167 -6.42 -1.59 5.62
CA ALA A 167 -7.25 -1.62 4.41
C ALA A 167 -7.56 -0.21 3.89
N PHE A 168 -7.90 0.73 4.78
CA PHE A 168 -8.08 2.14 4.41
C PHE A 168 -6.81 2.77 3.84
N GLY A 169 -5.68 2.62 4.54
CA GLY A 169 -4.41 3.17 4.10
C GLY A 169 -4.04 2.69 2.71
N ARG A 170 -4.15 1.38 2.45
CA ARG A 170 -3.90 0.77 1.14
C ARG A 170 -4.86 1.30 0.07
N ALA A 171 -6.16 1.29 0.33
CA ALA A 171 -7.16 1.70 -0.67
C ALA A 171 -7.05 3.19 -1.04
N TYR A 172 -6.80 4.07 -0.07
CA TYR A 172 -6.59 5.48 -0.35
C TYR A 172 -5.29 5.76 -1.12
N LEU A 173 -4.20 5.02 -0.85
CA LEU A 173 -2.96 5.16 -1.64
C LEU A 173 -3.10 4.63 -3.06
N GLU A 174 -3.86 3.57 -3.29
CA GLU A 174 -4.21 3.16 -4.67
C GLU A 174 -5.10 4.19 -5.36
N LYS A 175 -6.02 4.83 -4.63
CA LYS A 175 -6.80 5.95 -5.17
C LYS A 175 -5.91 7.13 -5.56
N VAL A 176 -4.88 7.43 -4.77
CA VAL A 176 -3.86 8.43 -5.12
C VAL A 176 -3.17 8.05 -6.43
N ARG A 177 -2.65 6.83 -6.56
CA ARG A 177 -1.96 6.36 -7.77
C ARG A 177 -2.86 6.50 -9.00
N MET A 178 -4.10 6.02 -8.92
CA MET A 178 -5.08 6.11 -10.01
C MET A 178 -5.41 7.56 -10.36
N THR A 179 -5.50 8.44 -9.36
CA THR A 179 -5.79 9.85 -9.56
C THR A 179 -4.62 10.56 -10.25
N LEU A 180 -3.38 10.27 -9.87
CA LEU A 180 -2.16 10.77 -10.52
C LEU A 180 -2.10 10.33 -11.99
N TRP A 181 -2.29 9.03 -12.25
CA TRP A 181 -2.30 8.49 -13.61
C TRP A 181 -3.31 9.20 -14.53
N LYS A 182 -4.50 9.52 -14.01
CA LYS A 182 -5.51 10.28 -14.74
C LYS A 182 -5.16 11.75 -14.98
N GLN A 183 -4.30 12.35 -14.17
CA GLN A 183 -3.80 13.71 -14.45
C GLN A 183 -2.76 13.68 -15.56
N ASP A 184 -1.92 12.64 -15.61
CA ASP A 184 -0.89 12.48 -16.64
C ASP A 184 -1.49 12.11 -18.00
N ASP A 185 -2.55 11.30 -18.04
CA ASP A 185 -3.23 10.90 -19.28
C ASP A 185 -4.10 12.03 -19.88
N GLN A 186 -4.33 13.11 -19.14
CA GLN A 186 -4.99 14.29 -19.69
C GLN A 186 -4.06 14.98 -20.70
N GLN A 187 -4.54 15.18 -21.93
CA GLN A 187 -3.81 15.81 -23.05
C GLN A 187 -3.21 17.20 -22.72
N ASN A 188 -3.60 17.80 -21.59
CA ASN A 188 -2.90 18.91 -20.96
C ASN A 188 -2.64 18.55 -19.48
N PRO A 189 -1.39 18.24 -19.08
CA PRO A 189 -1.09 17.96 -17.69
C PRO A 189 -1.42 19.18 -16.82
N SER A 190 -2.15 18.92 -15.73
CA SER A 190 -2.47 19.93 -14.71
C SER A 190 -1.17 20.49 -14.11
N ASP A 191 -1.17 21.78 -13.74
CA ASP A 191 -0.10 22.36 -12.93
C ASP A 191 0.09 21.54 -11.63
N GLN A 192 1.32 21.41 -11.14
CA GLN A 192 1.65 20.66 -9.92
C GLN A 192 0.78 21.09 -8.75
N SER A 193 0.50 22.39 -8.63
CA SER A 193 -0.37 22.94 -7.58
C SER A 193 -1.80 22.38 -7.63
N VAL A 194 -2.34 22.15 -8.83
CA VAL A 194 -3.68 21.59 -9.06
C VAL A 194 -3.67 20.09 -8.78
N ILE A 195 -2.62 19.38 -9.21
CA ILE A 195 -2.45 17.95 -8.90
C ILE A 195 -2.44 17.74 -7.39
N VAL A 196 -1.67 18.54 -6.66
CA VAL A 196 -1.63 18.50 -5.18
C VAL A 196 -3.02 18.75 -4.60
N GLN A 197 -3.76 19.74 -5.06
CA GLN A 197 -5.13 20.01 -4.56
C GLN A 197 -6.10 18.83 -4.77
N ILE A 198 -5.98 18.11 -5.88
CA ILE A 198 -6.83 16.96 -6.20
C ILE A 198 -6.45 15.73 -5.37
N VAL A 199 -5.15 15.50 -5.17
CA VAL A 199 -4.60 14.27 -4.60
C VAL A 199 -4.46 14.33 -3.08
N ASN A 200 -4.10 15.50 -2.53
CA ASN A 200 -3.82 15.67 -1.10
C ASN A 200 -4.97 15.24 -0.16
N PRO A 201 -6.27 15.42 -0.49
CA PRO A 201 -7.35 14.89 0.35
C PRO A 201 -7.27 13.37 0.57
N TYR A 202 -6.84 12.60 -0.44
CA TYR A 202 -6.68 11.15 -0.29
C TYR A 202 -5.40 10.78 0.48
N ILE A 203 -4.34 11.58 0.36
CA ILE A 203 -3.12 11.45 1.17
C ILE A 203 -3.44 11.67 2.66
N GLU A 204 -4.16 12.73 2.99
CA GLU A 204 -4.58 13.04 4.36
C GLU A 204 -5.44 11.92 4.95
N LEU A 205 -6.37 11.38 4.16
CA LEU A 205 -7.18 10.23 4.55
C LEU A 205 -6.32 8.97 4.75
N ALA A 206 -5.37 8.67 3.86
CA ALA A 206 -4.46 7.54 4.05
C ALA A 206 -3.67 7.69 5.36
N LEU A 207 -3.08 8.86 5.60
CA LEU A 207 -2.30 9.14 6.82
C LEU A 207 -3.15 9.11 8.09
N GLN A 208 -4.42 9.49 8.02
CA GLN A 208 -5.35 9.39 9.15
C GLN A 208 -5.47 7.96 9.68
N TYR A 209 -5.43 6.96 8.80
CA TYR A 209 -5.55 5.54 9.17
C TYR A 209 -4.20 4.85 9.34
N LEU A 210 -3.15 5.29 8.64
CA LEU A 210 -1.81 4.72 8.76
C LEU A 210 -1.07 5.16 10.03
N ARG A 211 -1.20 6.43 10.45
CA ARG A 211 -0.50 6.94 11.66
C ARG A 211 -0.82 6.13 12.94
N PRO A 212 -2.09 5.80 13.24
CA PRO A 212 -2.41 5.01 14.44
C PRO A 212 -1.75 3.62 14.46
N LEU A 213 -1.46 3.03 13.29
CA LEU A 213 -0.81 1.73 13.20
C LEU A 213 0.63 1.75 13.76
N LEU A 214 1.25 2.93 13.90
CA LEU A 214 2.54 3.06 14.58
C LEU A 214 2.46 2.71 16.08
N SER A 215 1.29 2.88 16.69
CA SER A 215 1.08 2.67 18.13
C SER A 215 0.48 1.31 18.49
N VAL A 216 0.08 0.50 17.50
CA VAL A 216 -0.44 -0.86 17.75
C VAL A 216 0.69 -1.89 17.72
N GLU A 217 0.49 -3.01 18.42
CA GLU A 217 1.40 -4.16 18.31
C GLU A 217 1.42 -4.68 16.86
N PRO A 218 2.55 -5.20 16.36
CA PRO A 218 2.61 -5.85 15.06
C PRO A 218 1.56 -6.96 14.94
N PHE A 219 0.95 -7.10 13.76
CA PHE A 219 -0.09 -8.08 13.44
C PHE A 219 0.18 -8.71 12.07
N ASP A 220 -0.33 -9.93 11.86
CA ASP A 220 0.10 -10.81 10.76
C ASP A 220 -0.13 -10.22 9.36
N ASP A 221 -1.21 -9.44 9.17
CA ASP A 221 -1.53 -8.80 7.90
C ASP A 221 -0.66 -7.58 7.57
N LEU A 222 0.11 -7.06 8.54
CA LEU A 222 1.09 -6.00 8.31
C LEU A 222 2.37 -6.59 7.70
N THR A 223 2.29 -6.98 6.43
CA THR A 223 3.38 -7.58 5.66
C THR A 223 4.04 -6.58 4.70
N PRO A 224 5.24 -6.88 4.18
CA PRO A 224 5.85 -6.06 3.13
C PRO A 224 4.95 -5.87 1.89
N ASP A 225 4.26 -6.92 1.46
CA ASP A 225 3.29 -6.85 0.36
C ASP A 225 2.10 -5.95 0.73
N SER A 226 1.63 -6.02 1.98
CA SER A 226 0.57 -5.15 2.48
C SER A 226 0.98 -3.65 2.48
N LEU A 227 2.28 -3.36 2.57
CA LEU A 227 2.83 -2.01 2.61
C LEU A 227 3.34 -1.49 1.27
N ARG A 228 3.30 -2.29 0.20
CA ARG A 228 3.69 -1.86 -1.15
C ARG A 228 3.06 -0.52 -1.59
N PRO A 229 1.79 -0.19 -1.28
CA PRO A 229 1.23 1.12 -1.60
C PRO A 229 1.95 2.32 -0.94
N LEU A 230 2.75 2.11 0.12
CA LEU A 230 3.58 3.18 0.70
C LEU A 230 4.61 3.75 -0.29
N TYR A 231 5.01 2.99 -1.32
CA TYR A 231 5.85 3.55 -2.39
C TYR A 231 5.14 4.68 -3.15
N VAL A 232 3.80 4.63 -3.27
CA VAL A 232 3.02 5.73 -3.86
C VAL A 232 3.15 6.99 -3.00
N LEU A 233 3.07 6.83 -1.67
CA LEU A 233 3.23 7.94 -0.72
C LEU A 233 4.65 8.51 -0.76
N SER A 234 5.68 7.66 -0.75
CA SER A 234 7.09 8.07 -0.89
C SER A 234 7.32 8.86 -2.17
N SER A 235 6.91 8.33 -3.32
CA SER A 235 7.10 8.99 -4.62
C SER A 235 6.31 10.30 -4.72
N TYR A 236 5.11 10.37 -4.16
CA TYR A 236 4.33 11.60 -4.12
C TYR A 236 5.01 12.68 -3.26
N MET A 237 5.55 12.31 -2.08
CA MET A 237 6.30 13.23 -1.23
C MET A 237 7.60 13.70 -1.89
N PHE A 238 8.28 12.83 -2.64
CA PHE A 238 9.47 13.20 -3.40
C PHE A 238 9.13 14.19 -4.53
N GLN A 239 8.18 13.81 -5.40
CA GLN A 239 7.83 14.59 -6.59
C GLN A 239 7.23 15.96 -6.27
N PHE A 240 6.40 16.05 -5.23
CA PHE A 240 5.69 17.28 -4.85
C PHE A 240 6.22 17.90 -3.55
N GLY A 241 7.38 17.46 -3.05
CA GLY A 241 7.90 17.82 -1.74
C GLY A 241 8.11 19.32 -1.53
N SER A 242 8.44 20.05 -2.59
CA SER A 242 8.59 21.51 -2.57
C SER A 242 7.30 22.27 -2.20
N GLN A 243 6.14 21.63 -2.32
CA GLN A 243 4.83 22.20 -1.97
C GLN A 243 4.49 22.04 -0.48
N PHE A 244 5.28 21.28 0.27
CA PHE A 244 5.02 20.96 1.67
C PHE A 244 6.07 21.56 2.61
N PRO A 245 5.68 21.95 3.84
CA PRO A 245 6.65 22.27 4.88
C PRO A 245 7.53 21.06 5.21
N GLU A 246 8.81 21.32 5.47
CA GLU A 246 9.80 20.29 5.83
C GLU A 246 9.32 19.36 6.96
N ASN A 247 8.70 19.92 8.02
CA ASN A 247 8.20 19.12 9.14
C ASN A 247 7.08 18.15 8.73
N SER A 248 6.28 18.49 7.71
CA SER A 248 5.24 17.60 7.19
C SER A 248 5.86 16.42 6.43
N LEU A 249 6.93 16.68 5.66
CA LEU A 249 7.68 15.63 4.96
C LEU A 249 8.34 14.68 5.95
N LEU A 250 8.95 15.21 7.02
CA LEU A 250 9.54 14.41 8.10
C LEU A 250 8.51 13.55 8.85
N ASP A 251 7.33 14.11 9.13
CA ASP A 251 6.23 13.34 9.75
C ASP A 251 5.80 12.18 8.84
N VAL A 252 5.54 12.44 7.57
CA VAL A 252 5.13 11.39 6.61
C VAL A 252 6.23 10.35 6.44
N HIS A 253 7.49 10.76 6.32
CA HIS A 253 8.62 9.86 6.25
C HIS A 253 8.71 8.95 7.49
N SER A 254 8.52 9.51 8.69
CA SER A 254 8.50 8.72 9.93
C SER A 254 7.38 7.68 9.97
N VAL A 255 6.23 7.97 9.36
CA VAL A 255 5.13 7.00 9.21
C VAL A 255 5.54 5.88 8.28
N ILE A 256 6.15 6.20 7.13
CA ILE A 256 6.59 5.19 6.16
C ILE A 256 7.61 4.25 6.79
N ILE A 257 8.69 4.79 7.37
CA ILE A 257 9.73 3.99 8.02
C ILE A 257 9.16 3.17 9.17
N GLY A 258 8.38 3.80 10.06
CA GLY A 258 7.84 3.13 11.24
C GLY A 258 6.91 1.97 10.92
N LEU A 259 6.18 2.03 9.79
CA LEU A 259 5.36 0.91 9.33
C LEU A 259 6.21 -0.22 8.72
N TRP A 260 7.19 0.12 7.88
CA TRP A 260 8.12 -0.86 7.33
C TRP A 260 8.85 -1.61 8.45
N GLU A 261 9.45 -0.90 9.40
CA GLU A 261 10.18 -1.52 10.51
C GLU A 261 9.31 -2.47 11.34
N LYS A 262 8.01 -2.16 11.51
CA LYS A 262 7.06 -3.05 12.20
C LYS A 262 6.88 -4.40 11.52
N CYS A 263 6.95 -4.50 10.18
CA CYS A 263 6.83 -5.78 9.47
C CYS A 263 7.92 -6.79 9.84
N SER A 264 9.10 -6.29 10.22
CA SER A 264 10.26 -7.11 10.59
C SER A 264 10.55 -7.11 12.09
N ALA A 265 9.63 -6.58 12.90
CA ALA A 265 9.80 -6.47 14.35
C ALA A 265 9.76 -7.84 15.06
N PHE A 266 9.18 -8.87 14.43
CA PHE A 266 9.18 -10.21 14.97
C PHE A 266 10.59 -10.82 14.87
N PRO A 267 11.16 -11.35 15.97
CA PRO A 267 12.50 -11.96 15.95
C PRO A 267 12.67 -13.08 14.91
N ASP A 268 11.58 -13.79 14.61
CA ASP A 268 11.55 -14.94 13.71
C ASP A 268 11.07 -14.58 12.29
N SER A 269 10.98 -13.28 11.94
CA SER A 269 10.58 -12.86 10.59
C SER A 269 11.46 -13.52 9.51
N PRO A 270 10.85 -14.11 8.46
CA PRO A 270 11.59 -14.73 7.37
C PRO A 270 12.61 -13.77 6.73
N LEU A 271 13.73 -14.32 6.24
CA LEU A 271 14.79 -13.50 5.61
C LEU A 271 14.25 -12.61 4.46
N PRO A 272 13.39 -13.11 3.54
CA PRO A 272 12.83 -12.25 2.49
C PRO A 272 12.05 -11.05 3.02
N VAL A 273 11.28 -11.23 4.11
CA VAL A 273 10.51 -10.15 4.76
C VAL A 273 11.44 -9.10 5.37
N ARG A 274 12.50 -9.55 6.07
CA ARG A 274 13.50 -8.66 6.66
C ARG A 274 14.25 -7.86 5.59
N LEU A 275 14.67 -8.52 4.50
CA LEU A 275 15.34 -7.86 3.37
C LEU A 275 14.42 -6.82 2.71
N ALA A 276 13.20 -7.19 2.32
CA ALA A 276 12.25 -6.29 1.68
C ALA A 276 11.97 -5.04 2.53
N THR A 277 11.83 -5.23 3.84
CA THR A 277 11.66 -4.13 4.80
C THR A 277 12.85 -3.18 4.81
N LYS A 278 14.06 -3.71 4.93
CA LYS A 278 15.28 -2.90 5.00
C LYS A 278 15.58 -2.21 3.67
N GLU A 279 15.29 -2.85 2.54
CA GLU A 279 15.36 -2.25 1.20
C GLU A 279 14.39 -1.07 1.05
N ALA A 280 13.15 -1.19 1.55
CA ALA A 280 12.20 -0.08 1.54
C ALA A 280 12.64 1.10 2.43
N VAL A 281 13.23 0.81 3.59
CA VAL A 281 13.82 1.82 4.49
C VAL A 281 15.00 2.52 3.80
N LEU A 282 15.91 1.77 3.20
CA LEU A 282 17.05 2.32 2.45
C LEU A 282 16.57 3.24 1.32
N ALA A 283 15.62 2.77 0.50
CA ALA A 283 15.07 3.56 -0.59
C ALA A 283 14.44 4.87 -0.09
N SER A 284 13.75 4.84 1.03
CA SER A 284 13.14 6.03 1.62
C SER A 284 14.18 7.00 2.17
N HIS A 285 15.26 6.53 2.81
CA HIS A 285 16.37 7.38 3.24
C HIS A 285 17.08 8.04 2.06
N THR A 286 17.36 7.30 0.98
CA THR A 286 18.03 7.85 -0.21
C THR A 286 17.15 8.89 -0.90
N SER A 287 15.86 8.65 -1.08
CA SER A 287 14.95 9.66 -1.68
C SER A 287 14.84 10.92 -0.83
N PHE A 288 14.92 10.81 0.50
CA PHE A 288 14.89 11.98 1.38
C PHE A 288 16.22 12.75 1.37
N ALA A 289 17.35 12.06 1.16
CA ALA A 289 18.62 12.72 0.89
C ALA A 289 18.59 13.48 -0.44
N GLU A 290 18.14 12.83 -1.52
CA GLU A 290 17.97 13.43 -2.86
C GLU A 290 17.09 14.69 -2.80
N TYR A 291 16.00 14.68 -2.03
CA TYR A 291 15.19 15.88 -1.81
C TYR A 291 16.01 17.09 -1.31
N TYR A 292 16.93 16.89 -0.37
CA TYR A 292 17.78 17.99 0.10
C TYR A 292 18.86 18.37 -0.91
N ILE A 293 19.38 17.41 -1.67
CA ILE A 293 20.33 17.67 -2.76
C ILE A 293 19.67 18.57 -3.83
N ASP A 294 18.44 18.26 -4.25
CA ASP A 294 17.68 19.09 -5.18
C ASP A 294 17.41 20.51 -4.63
N LEU A 295 17.22 20.63 -3.31
CA LEU A 295 17.10 21.93 -2.65
C LEU A 295 18.41 22.72 -2.61
N MET A 296 19.57 22.05 -2.57
CA MET A 296 20.88 22.71 -2.69
C MET A 296 21.01 23.35 -4.07
N ASP A 297 20.69 22.59 -5.12
CA ASP A 297 20.83 23.03 -6.51
C ASP A 297 19.89 24.18 -6.87
N SER A 298 18.72 24.25 -6.21
CA SER A 298 17.71 25.28 -6.44
C SER A 298 17.81 26.50 -5.53
N ASN A 299 18.54 26.43 -4.41
CA ASN A 299 18.64 27.49 -3.40
C ASN A 299 20.05 27.58 -2.80
N GLU A 300 20.98 28.13 -3.58
CA GLU A 300 22.40 28.28 -3.21
C GLU A 300 22.62 29.00 -1.87
N GLU A 301 21.76 29.95 -1.50
CA GLU A 301 21.87 30.70 -0.23
C GLU A 301 21.74 29.80 1.01
N ASN A 302 21.09 28.64 0.87
CA ASN A 302 20.90 27.67 1.95
C ASN A 302 21.61 26.33 1.66
N ALA A 303 22.49 26.28 0.66
CA ALA A 303 23.14 25.04 0.23
C ALA A 303 23.90 24.34 1.38
N GLU A 304 24.64 25.08 2.20
CA GLU A 304 25.35 24.51 3.37
C GLU A 304 24.39 23.81 4.35
N ARG A 305 23.24 24.45 4.65
CA ARG A 305 22.21 23.87 5.52
C ARG A 305 21.65 22.58 4.93
N TRP A 306 21.39 22.56 3.62
CA TRP A 306 20.83 21.39 2.95
C TRP A 306 21.86 20.28 2.79
N ALA A 307 23.13 20.59 2.57
CA ALA A 307 24.24 19.64 2.52
C ALA A 307 24.39 18.87 3.84
N VAL A 308 24.28 19.56 4.98
CA VAL A 308 24.29 18.91 6.30
C VAL A 308 23.14 17.92 6.43
N LYS A 309 21.92 18.31 6.02
CA LYS A 309 20.75 17.42 6.11
C LYS A 309 20.82 16.25 5.14
N ALA A 310 21.23 16.48 3.89
CA ALA A 310 21.46 15.43 2.92
C ALA A 310 22.52 14.42 3.44
N SER A 311 23.60 14.93 4.04
CA SER A 311 24.66 14.09 4.65
C SER A 311 24.13 13.24 5.82
N GLU A 312 23.26 13.80 6.67
CA GLU A 312 22.59 13.04 7.75
C GLU A 312 21.76 11.89 7.19
N TRP A 313 21.00 12.12 6.12
CA TRP A 313 20.17 11.08 5.49
C TRP A 313 20.98 10.04 4.73
N LEU A 314 22.03 10.44 3.99
CA LEU A 314 22.95 9.50 3.35
C LEU A 314 23.70 8.64 4.38
N SER A 315 24.04 9.19 5.54
CA SER A 315 24.63 8.39 6.63
C SER A 315 23.65 7.32 7.13
N ARG A 316 22.37 7.66 7.29
CA ARG A 316 21.32 6.67 7.60
C ARG A 316 21.11 5.66 6.47
N SER A 317 21.32 6.05 5.22
CA SER A 317 21.31 5.12 4.07
C SER A 317 22.48 4.14 4.16
N VAL A 318 23.68 4.59 4.57
CA VAL A 318 24.82 3.69 4.81
C VAL A 318 24.51 2.70 5.93
N ASP A 319 23.91 3.15 7.03
CA ASP A 319 23.53 2.26 8.14
C ASP A 319 22.50 1.21 7.69
N ALA A 320 21.44 1.64 6.99
CA ALA A 320 20.44 0.73 6.43
C ALA A 320 21.05 -0.25 5.40
N TRP A 321 21.98 0.22 4.56
CA TRP A 321 22.71 -0.64 3.63
C TRP A 321 23.56 -1.69 4.35
N ASN A 322 24.27 -1.32 5.43
CA ASN A 322 25.05 -2.27 6.24
C ASN A 322 24.16 -3.35 6.85
N GLU A 323 22.97 -2.99 7.31
CA GLU A 323 21.98 -3.96 7.82
C GLU A 323 21.51 -4.92 6.73
N ILE A 324 21.27 -4.44 5.51
CA ILE A 324 20.92 -5.29 4.36
C ILE A 324 22.08 -6.22 4.01
N TYR A 325 23.30 -5.68 3.91
CA TYR A 325 24.49 -6.44 3.52
C TYR A 325 24.85 -7.52 4.57
N ALA A 326 24.55 -7.27 5.85
CA ALA A 326 24.68 -8.27 6.90
C ALA A 326 23.65 -9.42 6.79
N LEU A 327 22.51 -9.18 6.14
CA LEU A 327 21.47 -10.18 5.88
C LEU A 327 21.71 -10.94 4.56
N ASP A 328 22.26 -10.26 3.56
CA ASP A 328 22.56 -10.77 2.22
C ASP A 328 23.82 -10.08 1.67
N ASP A 329 24.95 -10.80 1.67
CA ASP A 329 26.27 -10.28 1.32
C ASP A 329 26.56 -10.28 -0.19
N SER A 330 25.50 -10.29 -1.01
CA SER A 330 25.59 -10.24 -2.47
C SER A 330 26.44 -9.06 -2.96
N ALA A 331 27.43 -9.38 -3.81
CA ALA A 331 28.37 -8.40 -4.35
C ALA A 331 27.69 -7.28 -5.16
N GLU A 332 26.52 -7.54 -5.76
CA GLU A 332 25.77 -6.51 -6.50
C GLU A 332 25.34 -5.35 -5.60
N ARG A 333 25.16 -5.59 -4.29
CA ARG A 333 24.76 -4.55 -3.34
C ARG A 333 25.86 -3.52 -3.11
N LEU A 334 27.12 -3.87 -3.37
CA LEU A 334 28.25 -2.94 -3.27
C LEU A 334 28.12 -1.77 -4.26
N LEU A 335 27.40 -1.96 -5.38
CA LEU A 335 27.11 -0.88 -6.32
C LEU A 335 26.27 0.22 -5.65
N LYS A 336 25.26 -0.17 -4.87
CA LYS A 336 24.42 0.80 -4.15
C LYS A 336 25.20 1.52 -3.03
N LEU A 337 26.15 0.84 -2.39
CA LEU A 337 27.04 1.51 -1.44
C LEU A 337 27.90 2.56 -2.16
N ALA A 338 28.44 2.23 -3.32
CA ALA A 338 29.23 3.16 -4.12
C ALA A 338 28.43 4.42 -4.48
N ASP A 339 27.18 4.27 -4.93
CA ASP A 339 26.29 5.41 -5.22
C ASP A 339 26.15 6.34 -4.01
N ILE A 340 25.80 5.80 -2.83
CA ILE A 340 25.62 6.59 -1.61
C ILE A 340 26.92 7.31 -1.20
N LYS A 341 28.08 6.67 -1.41
CA LYS A 341 29.39 7.26 -1.14
C LYS A 341 29.75 8.35 -2.15
N MET A 342 29.42 8.19 -3.42
CA MET A 342 29.61 9.23 -4.43
C MET A 342 28.72 10.45 -4.14
N ASP A 343 27.48 10.25 -3.72
CA ASP A 343 26.58 11.34 -3.31
C ASP A 343 27.15 12.09 -2.09
N LEU A 344 27.66 11.36 -1.08
CA LEU A 344 28.33 11.95 0.08
C LEU A 344 29.58 12.77 -0.31
N ALA A 345 30.35 12.28 -1.28
CA ALA A 345 31.53 12.97 -1.81
C ALA A 345 31.16 14.24 -2.60
N GLN A 346 30.01 14.24 -3.29
CA GLN A 346 29.55 15.38 -4.07
C GLN A 346 29.12 16.55 -3.18
N ILE A 347 28.49 16.28 -2.04
CA ILE A 347 27.87 17.32 -1.20
C ILE A 347 28.75 17.81 -0.05
N THR A 348 29.85 17.11 0.27
CA THR A 348 30.73 17.51 1.37
C THR A 348 31.67 18.65 0.96
N GLU A 349 31.84 19.64 1.83
CA GLU A 349 32.79 20.76 1.61
C GLU A 349 34.21 20.44 2.11
N GLN A 350 34.37 19.37 2.89
CA GLN A 350 35.68 18.99 3.45
C GLN A 350 36.41 18.06 2.49
N GLU A 351 37.48 18.56 1.85
CA GLU A 351 38.33 17.79 0.92
C GLU A 351 38.79 16.45 1.51
N SER A 352 39.19 16.41 2.79
CA SER A 352 39.60 15.15 3.43
C SER A 352 38.48 14.11 3.50
N SER A 353 37.24 14.55 3.75
CA SER A 353 36.09 13.63 3.79
C SER A 353 35.63 13.25 2.39
N GLN A 354 35.77 14.16 1.42
CA GLN A 354 35.52 13.87 0.00
C GLN A 354 36.40 12.73 -0.49
N ASP A 355 37.71 12.82 -0.24
CA ASP A 355 38.68 11.78 -0.59
C ASP A 355 38.36 10.43 0.06
N GLU A 356 37.98 10.44 1.35
CA GLU A 356 37.57 9.24 2.09
C GLU A 356 36.34 8.58 1.47
N TYR A 357 35.34 9.37 1.07
CA TYR A 357 34.12 8.86 0.45
C TYR A 357 34.38 8.32 -0.97
N LEU A 358 35.16 9.02 -1.78
CA LEU A 358 35.54 8.55 -3.11
C LEU A 358 36.38 7.27 -3.04
N GLN A 359 37.31 7.18 -2.09
CA GLN A 359 38.08 5.95 -1.85
C GLN A 359 37.15 4.78 -1.45
N ALA A 360 36.15 5.04 -0.62
CA ALA A 360 35.17 4.03 -0.23
C ALA A 360 34.31 3.56 -1.41
N ALA A 361 33.85 4.48 -2.27
CA ALA A 361 33.13 4.16 -3.50
C ALA A 361 33.99 3.33 -4.46
N TYR A 362 35.24 3.74 -4.68
CA TYR A 362 36.21 3.01 -5.49
C TYR A 362 36.41 1.59 -4.99
N THR A 363 36.65 1.42 -3.69
CA THR A 363 36.87 0.11 -3.07
C THR A 363 35.64 -0.80 -3.25
N ALA A 364 34.43 -0.27 -3.04
CA ALA A 364 33.19 -1.02 -3.22
C ALA A 364 33.00 -1.51 -4.67
N LEU A 365 33.25 -0.65 -5.66
CA LEU A 365 33.16 -1.00 -7.08
C LEU A 365 34.23 -2.01 -7.50
N GLU A 366 35.46 -1.85 -7.01
CA GLU A 366 36.56 -2.78 -7.29
C GLU A 366 36.26 -4.17 -6.71
N ASP A 367 35.74 -4.24 -5.48
CA ASP A 367 35.36 -5.49 -4.83
C ASP A 367 34.16 -6.16 -5.53
N ALA A 368 33.18 -5.38 -5.98
CA ALA A 368 32.07 -5.88 -6.81
C ALA A 368 32.59 -6.50 -8.11
N GLN A 369 33.49 -5.80 -8.82
CA GLN A 369 34.08 -6.28 -10.05
C GLN A 369 34.91 -7.55 -9.85
N LYS A 370 35.72 -7.62 -8.78
CA LYS A 370 36.49 -8.82 -8.40
C LYS A 370 35.58 -10.01 -8.10
N ALA A 371 34.41 -9.76 -7.53
CA ALA A 371 33.40 -10.78 -7.27
C ALA A 371 32.61 -11.20 -8.52
N GLY A 372 32.88 -10.59 -9.69
CA GLY A 372 32.29 -10.94 -10.97
C GLY A 372 31.05 -10.13 -11.35
N VAL A 373 30.73 -9.06 -10.63
CA VAL A 373 29.65 -8.14 -10.99
C VAL A 373 30.03 -7.37 -12.25
N GLN A 374 29.13 -7.33 -13.23
CA GLN A 374 29.33 -6.55 -14.45
C GLN A 374 29.04 -5.07 -14.16
N LEU A 375 30.08 -4.24 -14.22
CA LEU A 375 29.96 -2.81 -14.02
C LEU A 375 29.39 -2.11 -15.26
N SER A 376 28.58 -1.06 -15.03
CA SER A 376 28.13 -0.15 -16.07
C SER A 376 29.29 0.71 -16.61
N PRO A 377 29.15 1.32 -17.80
CA PRO A 377 30.15 2.25 -18.32
C PRO A 377 30.51 3.38 -17.35
N ASP A 378 29.51 3.94 -16.65
CA ASP A 378 29.71 5.06 -15.72
C ASP A 378 30.59 4.65 -14.53
N TYR A 379 30.40 3.45 -13.97
CA TYR A 379 31.26 2.93 -12.90
C TYR A 379 32.67 2.60 -13.39
N LEU A 380 32.83 2.12 -14.62
CA LEU A 380 34.15 1.90 -15.21
C LEU A 380 34.90 3.22 -15.42
N GLU A 381 34.22 4.25 -15.93
CA GLU A 381 34.78 5.59 -16.09
C GLU A 381 35.21 6.18 -14.75
N PHE A 382 34.38 6.02 -13.71
CA PHE A 382 34.74 6.42 -12.35
C PHE A 382 36.01 5.73 -11.84
N LEU A 383 36.11 4.40 -11.98
CA LEU A 383 37.31 3.65 -11.56
C LEU A 383 38.57 4.10 -12.31
N GLU A 384 38.47 4.33 -13.62
CA GLU A 384 39.57 4.83 -14.44
C GLU A 384 39.99 6.25 -14.02
N ALA A 385 39.03 7.14 -13.81
CA ALA A 385 39.27 8.53 -13.39
C ALA A 385 39.94 8.59 -12.01
N TYR A 386 39.44 7.83 -11.03
CA TYR A 386 39.99 7.81 -9.68
C TYR A 386 41.40 7.23 -9.63
N SER A 387 41.68 6.16 -10.38
CA SER A 387 43.02 5.54 -10.44
C SER A 387 44.08 6.39 -11.16
N SER A 388 43.65 7.39 -11.93
CA SER A 388 44.51 8.29 -12.70
C SER A 388 44.82 9.62 -11.98
N ALA A 389 44.08 9.93 -10.91
CA ALA A 389 44.30 11.07 -10.02
C ALA A 389 45.37 10.76 -8.97
#